data_AF-A0A2V6GRK5-F1
#
_entry.id   AF-A0A2V6GRK5-F1
#
_cell.length_a   1.000
_cell.length_b   1.000
_cell.length_c   1.000
_cell.angle_alpha   90.00
_cell.angle_beta   90.00
_cell.angle_gamma   90.00
#
_symmetry.space_group_name_H-M   'P 1'
#
loop_
_entity.id
_entity.type
_entity.pdbx_description
1 polymer ?
#
loop_
_entity_poly.entity_id
_entity_poly.type
_entity_poly.pdbx_seq_one_letter_code
_entity_poly.pdbx_strand_id
1 'polypeptide(L)'
;MPIRWAMGASSAIGQTYVLEKDGELYESRVSYFSELNGLAPTLGSEGSTPSDINEAAGRLMGRDDKLRCFGCHATNATFGRQLTLDKMTPGVQCERCHDSAETHLAARLLDSFELEAQKDLSKLRGLSAEQVSNFCGQCHRTWEEIALQGNLNIANIRFQPYRLTGSRCYDADDARISCLACHNPHHEVSGKPVDYDAKCQACHGGGKPGAKACPVSTEKCVTCHMPKLELPGAHHKFSDHRIRIVKPNERYPG
;
A
#
# COMPACT_ATOMS: atom_id res chain seq x y z
N MET A 1 2.61 -10.53 -27.81
CA MET A 1 1.74 -9.75 -26.90
C MET A 1 2.56 -8.55 -26.42
N PRO A 2 2.35 -7.34 -26.95
CA PRO A 2 3.08 -6.15 -26.50
C PRO A 2 2.79 -5.83 -25.03
N ILE A 3 3.79 -5.27 -24.34
CA ILE A 3 3.61 -4.64 -23.04
C ILE A 3 2.89 -3.31 -23.25
N ARG A 4 1.78 -3.10 -22.53
CA ARG A 4 1.04 -1.83 -22.54
C ARG A 4 1.27 -0.99 -21.31
N TRP A 5 1.40 -1.64 -20.15
CA TRP A 5 1.54 -0.97 -18.86
C TRP A 5 2.55 -1.70 -17.98
N ALA A 6 3.18 -0.96 -17.08
CA ALA A 6 3.98 -1.49 -15.98
C ALA A 6 3.31 -1.08 -14.67
N MET A 7 3.03 -2.06 -13.81
CA MET A 7 2.34 -1.91 -12.53
C MET A 7 3.30 -2.24 -11.39
N GLY A 8 3.19 -1.56 -10.26
CA GLY A 8 4.02 -1.81 -9.08
C GLY A 8 4.57 -0.54 -8.44
N ALA A 9 5.43 -0.69 -7.43
CA ALA A 9 6.12 0.41 -6.77
C ALA A 9 7.38 0.85 -7.55
N SER A 10 7.34 0.71 -8.88
CA SER A 10 8.46 0.98 -9.79
C SER A 10 9.79 0.37 -9.30
N SER A 11 10.90 1.10 -9.41
CA SER A 11 12.26 0.70 -9.02
C SER A 11 12.48 0.51 -7.51
N ALA A 12 11.50 0.78 -6.66
CA ALA A 12 11.65 0.62 -5.21
C ALA A 12 11.46 -0.84 -4.75
N ILE A 13 10.64 -1.62 -5.47
CA ILE A 13 10.37 -3.02 -5.12
C ILE A 13 10.41 -3.86 -6.40
N GLY A 14 9.48 -3.63 -7.32
CA GLY A 14 9.37 -4.39 -8.55
C GLY A 14 8.23 -3.92 -9.44
N GLN A 15 8.21 -4.45 -10.65
CA GLN A 15 7.27 -4.11 -11.71
C GLN A 15 6.70 -5.38 -12.36
N THR A 16 5.38 -5.45 -12.43
CA THR A 16 4.62 -6.46 -13.17
C THR A 16 4.05 -5.84 -14.43
N TYR A 17 4.20 -6.51 -15.56
CA TYR A 17 3.77 -5.97 -16.85
C TYR A 17 2.35 -6.41 -17.20
N VAL A 18 1.55 -5.49 -17.73
CA VAL A 18 0.25 -5.79 -18.35
C VAL A 18 0.45 -5.83 -19.86
N LEU A 19 0.16 -6.98 -20.44
CA LEU A 19 0.24 -7.27 -21.87
C LEU A 19 -1.13 -7.12 -22.51
N GLU A 20 -1.17 -6.86 -23.82
CA GLU A 20 -2.41 -6.82 -24.60
C GLU A 20 -2.34 -7.76 -25.81
N LYS A 21 -3.48 -8.40 -26.10
CA LYS A 21 -3.69 -9.21 -27.29
C LYS A 21 -5.18 -9.25 -27.60
N ASP A 22 -5.55 -8.98 -28.85
CA ASP A 22 -6.95 -9.06 -29.34
C ASP A 22 -7.96 -8.26 -28.48
N GLY A 23 -7.53 -7.11 -27.95
CA GLY A 23 -8.34 -6.26 -27.06
C GLY A 23 -8.42 -6.71 -25.60
N GLU A 24 -7.82 -7.85 -25.25
CA GLU A 24 -7.77 -8.36 -23.88
C GLU A 24 -6.45 -8.04 -23.18
N LEU A 25 -6.53 -7.92 -21.85
CA LEU A 25 -5.39 -7.61 -20.98
C LEU A 25 -4.95 -8.85 -20.20
N TYR A 26 -3.64 -9.03 -20.10
CA TYR A 26 -3.01 -10.16 -19.45
C TYR A 26 -1.96 -9.68 -18.45
N GLU A 27 -1.95 -10.25 -17.26
CA GLU A 27 -0.88 -10.06 -16.28
C GLU A 27 0.30 -10.95 -16.67
N SER A 28 1.49 -10.36 -16.87
CA SER A 28 2.67 -11.13 -17.23
C SER A 28 3.03 -12.12 -16.12
N ARG A 29 3.44 -13.33 -16.49
CA ARG A 29 3.95 -14.33 -15.53
C ARG A 29 5.37 -14.04 -15.04
N VAL A 30 6.01 -13.00 -15.57
CA VAL A 30 7.35 -12.58 -15.19
C VAL A 30 7.32 -11.11 -14.80
N SER A 31 7.90 -10.79 -13.65
CA SER A 31 8.02 -9.43 -13.11
C SER A 31 9.50 -9.08 -12.93
N TYR A 32 9.82 -7.79 -13.00
CA TYR A 32 11.12 -7.28 -12.59
C TYR A 32 11.15 -7.05 -11.09
N PHE A 33 12.23 -7.45 -10.43
CA PHE A 33 12.46 -7.24 -9.00
C PHE A 33 13.77 -6.48 -8.79
N SER A 34 13.71 -5.42 -8.00
CA SER A 34 14.85 -4.50 -7.82
C SER A 34 15.98 -5.14 -7.03
N GLU A 35 15.65 -5.94 -6.00
CA GLU A 35 16.63 -6.71 -5.21
C GLU A 35 17.39 -7.75 -6.06
N LEU A 36 16.76 -8.27 -7.13
CA LEU A 36 17.41 -9.20 -8.04
C LEU A 36 18.13 -8.50 -9.19
N ASN A 37 17.85 -7.21 -9.41
CA ASN A 37 18.20 -6.49 -10.65
C ASN A 37 17.85 -7.32 -11.90
N GLY A 38 16.66 -7.93 -11.90
CA GLY A 38 16.33 -8.96 -12.88
C GLY A 38 14.89 -9.43 -12.84
N LEU A 39 14.59 -10.36 -13.75
CA LEU A 39 13.27 -10.94 -13.93
C LEU A 39 13.11 -12.22 -13.13
N ALA A 40 11.96 -12.41 -12.49
CA ALA A 40 11.57 -13.65 -11.82
C ALA A 40 10.05 -13.88 -11.96
N PRO A 41 9.52 -15.06 -11.60
CA PRO A 41 8.08 -15.31 -11.66
C PRO A 41 7.28 -14.25 -10.90
N THR A 42 6.21 -13.76 -11.51
CA THR A 42 5.30 -12.81 -10.86
C THR A 42 4.71 -13.43 -9.60
N LEU A 43 4.65 -12.68 -8.50
CA LEU A 43 4.12 -13.15 -7.23
C LEU A 43 2.72 -13.76 -7.40
N GLY A 44 2.50 -14.97 -6.86
CA GLY A 44 1.24 -15.71 -7.01
C GLY A 44 1.13 -16.55 -8.29
N SER A 45 2.13 -16.49 -9.19
CA SER A 45 2.26 -17.45 -10.31
C SER A 45 3.08 -18.70 -9.95
N GLU A 46 3.56 -18.78 -8.71
CA GLU A 46 4.38 -19.90 -8.21
C GLU A 46 3.61 -21.23 -8.34
N GLY A 47 4.27 -22.25 -8.89
CA GLY A 47 3.67 -23.57 -9.10
C GLY A 47 2.69 -23.67 -10.27
N SER A 48 2.48 -22.59 -11.03
CA SER A 48 1.69 -22.64 -12.26
C SER A 48 2.54 -23.17 -13.42
N THR A 49 2.05 -24.21 -14.11
CA THR A 49 2.70 -24.77 -15.31
C THR A 49 1.86 -24.38 -16.52
N PRO A 50 2.27 -23.36 -17.31
CA PRO A 50 1.56 -23.00 -18.53
C PRO A 50 1.52 -24.18 -19.51
N SER A 51 0.38 -24.37 -20.17
CA SER A 51 0.21 -25.41 -21.19
C SER A 51 0.68 -24.98 -22.58
N ASP A 52 0.75 -23.67 -22.84
CA ASP A 52 1.22 -23.09 -24.10
C ASP A 52 1.96 -21.76 -23.93
N ILE A 53 2.46 -21.22 -25.05
CA ILE A 53 3.25 -19.98 -25.07
C ILE A 53 2.43 -18.72 -24.69
N ASN A 54 1.12 -18.71 -24.94
CA ASN A 54 0.27 -17.58 -24.56
C ASN A 54 0.05 -17.58 -23.05
N GLU A 55 -0.24 -18.75 -22.46
CA GLU A 55 -0.34 -18.90 -21.01
C GLU A 55 0.98 -18.63 -20.30
N ALA A 56 2.11 -18.97 -20.94
CA ALA A 56 3.45 -18.66 -20.44
C ALA A 56 3.75 -17.16 -20.49
N ALA A 57 3.25 -16.44 -21.50
CA ALA A 57 3.42 -15.01 -21.61
C ALA A 57 2.63 -14.25 -20.52
N GLY A 58 1.39 -14.66 -20.24
CA GLY A 58 0.57 -14.01 -19.22
C GLY A 58 -0.75 -14.71 -18.89
N ARG A 59 -1.30 -14.38 -17.73
CA ARG A 59 -2.61 -14.81 -17.25
C ARG A 59 -3.68 -13.81 -17.69
N LEU A 60 -4.76 -14.28 -18.30
CA LEU A 60 -5.90 -13.43 -18.65
C LEU A 60 -6.45 -12.73 -17.40
N MET A 61 -6.60 -11.41 -17.46
CA MET A 61 -7.11 -10.63 -16.35
C MET A 61 -8.64 -10.63 -16.37
N GLY A 62 -9.26 -11.04 -15.26
CA GLY A 62 -10.69 -10.84 -15.06
C GLY A 62 -11.05 -9.37 -14.82
N ARG A 63 -12.35 -9.03 -14.85
CA ARG A 63 -12.81 -7.64 -14.55
C ARG A 63 -12.24 -7.12 -13.23
N ASP A 64 -12.29 -7.92 -12.18
CA ASP A 64 -11.87 -7.49 -10.85
C ASP A 64 -10.33 -7.38 -10.74
N ASP A 65 -9.58 -8.16 -11.51
CA ASP A 65 -8.11 -7.99 -11.61
C ASP A 65 -7.78 -6.65 -12.27
N LYS A 66 -8.45 -6.33 -13.39
CA LYS A 66 -8.26 -5.05 -14.07
C LYS A 66 -8.61 -3.89 -13.11
N LEU A 67 -9.78 -3.92 -12.47
CA LEU A 67 -10.18 -2.87 -11.53
C LEU A 67 -9.19 -2.71 -10.37
N ARG A 68 -8.66 -3.81 -9.81
CA ARG A 68 -7.66 -3.75 -8.74
C ARG A 68 -6.33 -3.17 -9.20
N CYS A 69 -5.78 -3.67 -10.31
CA CYS A 69 -4.50 -3.19 -10.83
C CYS A 69 -4.56 -1.69 -11.13
N PHE A 70 -5.53 -1.27 -11.95
CA PHE A 70 -5.66 0.11 -12.38
C PHE A 70 -6.16 1.04 -11.26
N GLY A 71 -7.04 0.57 -10.37
CA GLY A 71 -7.56 1.37 -9.25
C GLY A 71 -6.51 1.68 -8.17
N CYS A 72 -5.43 0.89 -8.10
CA CYS A 72 -4.33 1.10 -7.16
C CYS A 72 -3.10 1.78 -7.78
N HIS A 73 -2.82 1.51 -9.06
CA HIS A 73 -1.60 1.97 -9.74
C HIS A 73 -1.82 3.12 -10.72
N ALA A 74 -3.04 3.64 -10.83
CA ALA A 74 -3.36 4.80 -11.65
C ALA A 74 -4.47 5.65 -11.00
N THR A 75 -4.51 6.91 -11.39
CA THR A 75 -5.54 7.87 -10.98
C THR A 75 -6.55 8.03 -12.10
N ASN A 76 -7.83 8.17 -11.77
CA ASN A 76 -8.95 8.26 -12.73
C ASN A 76 -9.08 7.07 -13.70
N ALA A 77 -8.49 5.92 -13.36
CA ALA A 77 -8.52 4.71 -14.19
C ALA A 77 -9.78 3.86 -14.03
N THR A 78 -10.60 4.16 -13.03
CA THR A 78 -11.84 3.43 -12.75
C THR A 78 -12.95 4.39 -12.33
N PHE A 79 -14.19 4.11 -12.77
CA PHE A 79 -15.39 4.73 -12.25
C PHE A 79 -16.41 3.65 -11.88
N GLY A 80 -16.71 3.53 -10.58
CA GLY A 80 -17.53 2.43 -10.06
C GLY A 80 -16.94 1.07 -10.42
N ARG A 81 -17.61 0.32 -11.31
CA ARG A 81 -17.20 -1.02 -11.76
C ARG A 81 -16.64 -1.05 -13.19
N GLN A 82 -16.35 0.11 -13.75
CA GLN A 82 -15.87 0.28 -15.12
C GLN A 82 -14.43 0.80 -15.13
N LEU A 83 -13.65 0.37 -16.13
CA LEU A 83 -12.35 0.96 -16.44
C LEU A 83 -12.55 2.21 -17.30
N THR A 84 -11.78 3.25 -17.02
CA THR A 84 -11.77 4.53 -17.74
C THR A 84 -10.34 4.88 -18.13
N LEU A 85 -9.70 3.99 -18.90
CA LEU A 85 -8.27 4.09 -19.23
C LEU A 85 -7.94 5.32 -20.10
N ASP A 86 -8.92 5.86 -20.82
CA ASP A 86 -8.83 7.08 -21.61
C ASP A 86 -8.64 8.34 -20.74
N LYS A 87 -9.11 8.30 -19.49
CA LYS A 87 -9.02 9.39 -18.52
C LYS A 87 -7.93 9.19 -17.49
N MET A 88 -7.19 8.09 -17.57
CA MET A 88 -6.27 7.74 -16.50
C MET A 88 -4.97 8.52 -16.57
N THR A 89 -4.44 8.81 -15.40
CA THR A 89 -3.06 9.28 -15.22
C THR A 89 -2.27 8.18 -14.50
N PRO A 90 -1.11 7.73 -15.02
CA PRO A 90 -0.28 6.73 -14.36
C PRO A 90 0.13 7.16 -12.95
N GLY A 91 0.14 6.22 -12.01
CA GLY A 91 0.51 6.46 -10.61
C GLY A 91 -0.62 7.05 -9.75
N VAL A 92 -0.35 7.13 -8.44
CA VAL A 92 -1.23 7.75 -7.46
C VAL A 92 -0.94 9.27 -7.46
N GLN A 93 -1.86 10.03 -8.02
CA GLN A 93 -1.78 11.49 -8.17
C GLN A 93 -2.66 12.20 -7.12
N CYS A 94 -2.58 13.52 -7.10
CA CYS A 94 -3.19 14.38 -6.08
C CYS A 94 -4.69 14.10 -5.89
N GLU A 95 -5.42 13.92 -6.99
CA GLU A 95 -6.88 13.74 -7.05
C GLU A 95 -7.34 12.44 -6.37
N ARG A 96 -6.42 11.47 -6.23
CA ARG A 96 -6.70 10.22 -5.52
C ARG A 96 -7.00 10.48 -4.04
N CYS A 97 -6.35 11.49 -3.45
CA CYS A 97 -6.39 11.81 -2.02
C CYS A 97 -7.03 13.17 -1.70
N HIS A 98 -6.99 14.13 -2.61
CA HIS A 98 -7.52 15.47 -2.41
C HIS A 98 -8.66 15.74 -3.38
N ASP A 99 -9.72 16.38 -2.90
CA ASP A 99 -10.73 16.97 -3.78
C ASP A 99 -10.17 18.25 -4.40
N SER A 100 -10.60 18.56 -5.62
CA SER A 100 -10.26 19.81 -6.32
C SER A 100 -8.75 20.09 -6.45
N ALA A 101 -7.91 19.05 -6.45
CA ALA A 101 -6.46 19.19 -6.54
C ALA A 101 -6.03 19.92 -7.83
N GLU A 102 -6.65 19.60 -8.97
CA GLU A 102 -6.39 20.28 -10.24
C GLU A 102 -6.70 21.78 -10.18
N THR A 103 -7.86 22.16 -9.64
CA THR A 103 -8.27 23.57 -9.46
C THR A 103 -7.28 24.31 -8.56
N HIS A 104 -6.83 23.67 -7.48
CA HIS A 104 -5.83 24.23 -6.59
C HIS A 104 -4.49 24.45 -7.31
N LEU A 105 -3.99 23.46 -8.04
CA LEU A 105 -2.74 23.58 -8.79
C LEU A 105 -2.84 24.68 -9.86
N ALA A 106 -3.97 24.76 -10.58
CA ALA A 106 -4.22 25.81 -11.55
C ALA A 106 -4.23 27.21 -10.90
N ALA A 107 -4.87 27.36 -9.73
CA ALA A 107 -4.86 28.62 -8.98
C ALA A 107 -3.44 29.07 -8.62
N ARG A 108 -2.57 28.13 -8.21
CA ARG A 108 -1.16 28.42 -7.88
C ARG A 108 -0.32 28.77 -9.08
N LEU A 109 -0.54 28.11 -10.22
CA LEU A 109 0.14 28.44 -11.47
C LEU A 109 -0.26 29.82 -12.02
N LEU A 110 -1.51 30.23 -11.78
CA LEU A 110 -2.07 31.49 -12.26
C LEU A 110 -1.95 32.65 -11.24
N ASP A 111 -1.34 32.42 -10.07
CA ASP A 111 -1.27 33.36 -8.93
C ASP A 111 -2.66 33.97 -8.59
N SER A 112 -3.72 33.16 -8.72
CA SER A 112 -5.10 33.59 -8.60
C SER A 112 -5.68 33.24 -7.24
N PHE A 113 -5.79 34.25 -6.37
CA PHE A 113 -6.38 34.13 -5.04
C PHE A 113 -7.89 33.83 -5.07
N GLU A 114 -8.60 34.20 -6.14
CA GLU A 114 -10.05 33.92 -6.29
C GLU A 114 -10.33 32.44 -6.51
N LEU A 115 -9.50 31.74 -7.31
CA LEU A 115 -9.58 30.29 -7.50
C LEU A 115 -9.12 29.51 -6.26
N GLU A 116 -8.27 30.11 -5.43
CA GLU A 116 -7.77 29.50 -4.20
C GLU A 116 -8.82 29.47 -3.07
N ALA A 117 -9.94 30.19 -3.18
CA ALA A 117 -10.95 30.35 -2.13
C ALA A 117 -11.92 29.15 -1.95
N GLN A 118 -11.95 28.18 -2.89
CA GLN A 118 -12.74 26.94 -2.74
C GLN A 118 -11.98 25.91 -1.88
N LYS A 119 -11.79 26.26 -0.60
CA LYS A 119 -10.95 25.52 0.35
C LYS A 119 -11.75 24.48 1.15
N ASP A 120 -12.04 23.35 0.53
CA ASP A 120 -11.92 22.10 1.28
C ASP A 120 -11.22 21.05 0.41
N LEU A 121 -9.89 21.04 0.50
CA LEU A 121 -9.05 20.06 -0.18
C LEU A 121 -9.04 18.72 0.58
N SER A 122 -9.69 18.61 1.73
CA SER A 122 -9.31 17.63 2.74
C SER A 122 -10.28 16.45 2.86
N LYS A 123 -10.17 15.46 1.96
CA LYS A 123 -10.77 14.14 2.17
C LYS A 123 -10.33 13.50 3.49
N LEU A 124 -9.14 13.84 3.98
CA LEU A 124 -8.44 13.10 5.02
C LEU A 124 -8.27 13.84 6.36
N ARG A 125 -8.63 15.13 6.45
CA ARG A 125 -8.43 15.90 7.69
C ARG A 125 -9.54 15.58 8.69
N GLY A 126 -9.16 15.34 9.94
CA GLY A 126 -10.12 15.05 11.01
C GLY A 126 -10.69 13.63 10.99
N LEU A 127 -10.19 12.78 10.08
CA LEU A 127 -10.55 11.37 10.05
C LEU A 127 -9.98 10.61 11.25
N SER A 128 -10.75 9.65 11.77
CA SER A 128 -10.29 8.66 12.75
C SER A 128 -9.21 7.73 12.17
N ALA A 129 -8.51 7.00 13.04
CA ALA A 129 -7.51 6.03 12.58
C ALA A 129 -8.14 4.94 11.71
N GLU A 130 -9.38 4.54 11.99
CA GLU A 130 -10.13 3.59 11.16
C GLU A 130 -10.52 4.19 9.81
N GLN A 131 -11.02 5.41 9.76
CA GLN A 131 -11.38 6.06 8.51
C GLN A 131 -10.16 6.23 7.59
N VAL A 132 -9.01 6.61 8.14
CA VAL A 132 -7.74 6.65 7.40
C VAL A 132 -7.33 5.24 6.95
N SER A 133 -7.43 4.24 7.82
CA SER A 133 -7.11 2.84 7.48
C SER A 133 -7.99 2.31 6.34
N ASN A 134 -9.28 2.65 6.32
CA ASN A 134 -10.21 2.28 5.26
C ASN A 134 -9.89 3.00 3.95
N PHE A 135 -9.52 4.28 4.02
CA PHE A 135 -9.10 5.04 2.84
C PHE A 135 -7.83 4.44 2.20
N CYS A 136 -6.76 4.28 2.99
CA CYS A 136 -5.50 3.68 2.51
C CYS A 136 -5.68 2.21 2.11
N GLY A 137 -6.62 1.52 2.77
CA GLY A 137 -7.00 0.14 2.52
C GLY A 137 -7.65 -0.11 1.17
N GLN A 138 -8.07 0.91 0.44
CA GLN A 138 -8.53 0.76 -0.95
C GLN A 138 -7.46 0.14 -1.86
N CYS A 139 -6.17 0.36 -1.52
CA CYS A 139 -5.03 -0.24 -2.21
C CYS A 139 -4.26 -1.20 -1.31
N HIS A 140 -4.10 -0.85 -0.03
CA HIS A 140 -3.32 -1.60 0.95
C HIS A 140 -4.13 -2.65 1.73
N ARG A 141 -5.41 -2.85 1.38
CA ARG A 141 -6.39 -3.79 1.94
C ARG A 141 -6.72 -3.58 3.42
N THR A 142 -8.01 -3.63 3.70
CA THR A 142 -8.57 -3.49 5.06
C THR A 142 -8.66 -4.83 5.78
N TRP A 143 -8.99 -4.78 7.06
CA TRP A 143 -9.25 -6.00 7.83
C TRP A 143 -10.47 -6.76 7.32
N GLU A 144 -11.56 -6.05 7.03
CA GLU A 144 -12.78 -6.63 6.50
C GLU A 144 -12.51 -7.40 5.20
N GLU A 145 -11.75 -6.81 4.27
CA GLU A 145 -11.43 -7.46 2.99
C GLU A 145 -10.65 -8.78 3.19
N ILE A 146 -9.62 -8.76 4.03
CA ILE A 146 -8.79 -9.96 4.27
C ILE A 146 -9.55 -11.03 5.03
N ALA A 147 -10.36 -10.64 6.02
CA ALA A 147 -11.22 -11.55 6.77
C ALA A 147 -12.20 -12.29 5.83
N LEU A 148 -12.83 -11.57 4.89
CA LEU A 148 -13.74 -12.15 3.90
C LEU A 148 -13.03 -13.08 2.91
N GLN A 149 -11.79 -12.78 2.54
CA GLN A 149 -11.00 -13.63 1.62
C GLN A 149 -10.47 -14.91 2.29
N GLY A 150 -10.43 -14.98 3.63
CA GLY A 150 -9.86 -16.12 4.36
C GLY A 150 -8.34 -16.26 4.24
N ASN A 151 -7.64 -15.23 3.76
CA ASN A 151 -6.19 -15.25 3.49
C ASN A 151 -5.36 -14.93 4.76
N LEU A 152 -5.41 -15.83 5.75
CA LEU A 152 -4.71 -15.70 7.04
C LEU A 152 -3.28 -16.30 7.00
N ASN A 153 -2.51 -15.94 5.98
CA ASN A 153 -1.13 -16.41 5.78
C ASN A 153 -0.17 -15.25 5.54
N ILE A 154 1.12 -15.54 5.38
CA ILE A 154 2.18 -14.52 5.22
C ILE A 154 1.92 -13.51 4.09
N ALA A 155 1.13 -13.85 3.07
CA ALA A 155 0.80 -12.95 1.97
C ALA A 155 0.15 -11.64 2.41
N ASN A 156 -0.46 -11.61 3.61
CA ASN A 156 -1.09 -10.41 4.15
C ASN A 156 -0.11 -9.42 4.82
N ILE A 157 1.18 -9.74 4.90
CA ILE A 157 2.19 -8.82 5.47
C ILE A 157 2.29 -7.50 4.72
N ARG A 158 2.01 -7.52 3.42
CA ARG A 158 2.02 -6.34 2.54
C ARG A 158 0.76 -5.47 2.65
N PHE A 159 -0.18 -5.84 3.53
CA PHE A 159 -1.46 -5.14 3.73
C PHE A 159 -1.45 -4.37 5.06
N GLN A 160 -0.86 -3.19 5.04
CA GLN A 160 -0.51 -2.43 6.24
C GLN A 160 -1.71 -2.08 7.12
N PRO A 161 -2.86 -1.60 6.59
CA PRO A 161 -4.04 -1.33 7.41
C PRO A 161 -4.56 -2.58 8.13
N TYR A 162 -4.70 -3.70 7.42
CA TYR A 162 -5.07 -4.99 8.04
C TYR A 162 -4.13 -5.37 9.19
N ARG A 163 -2.81 -5.33 8.94
CA ARG A 163 -1.81 -5.70 9.94
C ARG A 163 -1.84 -4.76 11.14
N LEU A 164 -1.99 -3.44 10.89
CA LEU A 164 -2.06 -2.42 11.93
C LEU A 164 -3.26 -2.62 12.86
N THR A 165 -4.46 -2.86 12.31
CA THR A 165 -5.68 -3.18 13.09
C THR A 165 -5.49 -4.40 14.00
N GLY A 166 -4.64 -5.35 13.61
CA GLY A 166 -4.30 -6.52 14.42
C GLY A 166 -3.33 -6.25 15.58
N SER A 167 -2.89 -5.01 15.78
CA SER A 167 -1.96 -4.60 16.84
C SER A 167 -2.69 -4.33 18.14
N ARG A 168 -2.12 -4.74 19.28
CA ARG A 168 -2.74 -4.47 20.60
C ARG A 168 -2.88 -2.98 20.91
N CYS A 169 -2.00 -2.14 20.35
CA CYS A 169 -2.03 -0.70 20.55
C CYS A 169 -3.00 0.03 19.60
N TYR A 170 -3.58 -0.68 18.63
CA TYR A 170 -4.53 -0.07 17.70
C TYR A 170 -5.80 0.35 18.42
N ASP A 171 -6.30 1.50 18.04
CA ASP A 171 -7.47 2.15 18.60
C ASP A 171 -8.06 2.99 17.48
N ALA A 172 -9.28 2.64 17.06
CA ALA A 172 -9.93 3.21 15.88
C ALA A 172 -10.09 4.73 15.98
N ASP A 173 -10.20 5.26 17.21
CA ASP A 173 -10.49 6.66 17.49
C ASP A 173 -9.24 7.47 17.87
N ASP A 174 -8.10 6.81 18.11
CA ASP A 174 -6.85 7.47 18.47
C ASP A 174 -6.05 7.84 17.23
N ALA A 175 -6.14 9.09 16.78
CA ALA A 175 -5.46 9.58 15.58
C ALA A 175 -3.93 9.34 15.58
N ARG A 176 -3.30 9.13 16.74
CA ARG A 176 -1.86 8.82 16.87
C ARG A 176 -1.46 7.46 16.32
N ILE A 177 -2.42 6.55 16.10
CA ILE A 177 -2.19 5.23 15.49
C ILE A 177 -2.84 5.12 14.10
N SER A 178 -2.89 6.23 13.36
CA SER A 178 -3.29 6.28 11.95
C SER A 178 -2.09 6.17 11.00
N CYS A 179 -2.32 5.81 9.73
CA CYS A 179 -1.27 5.77 8.70
C CYS A 179 -0.55 7.12 8.58
N LEU A 180 -1.31 8.22 8.63
CA LEU A 180 -0.83 9.60 8.49
C LEU A 180 -0.12 10.13 9.74
N ALA A 181 -0.30 9.49 10.90
CA ALA A 181 0.47 9.84 12.09
C ALA A 181 1.95 9.44 11.96
N CYS A 182 2.21 8.35 11.25
CA CYS A 182 3.55 7.79 11.05
C CYS A 182 4.18 8.14 9.70
N HIS A 183 3.38 8.27 8.63
CA HIS A 183 3.86 8.48 7.27
C HIS A 183 3.33 9.78 6.68
N ASN A 184 4.21 10.52 5.99
CA ASN A 184 3.80 11.64 5.15
C ASN A 184 3.59 11.11 3.70
N PRO A 185 2.36 11.15 3.16
CA PRO A 185 2.06 10.60 1.84
C PRO A 185 2.66 11.42 0.69
N HIS A 186 3.22 12.60 0.95
CA HIS A 186 3.87 13.45 -0.06
C HIS A 186 5.38 13.17 -0.21
N HIS A 187 5.93 12.25 0.57
CA HIS A 187 7.34 11.87 0.50
C HIS A 187 7.50 10.36 0.46
N GLU A 188 8.63 9.92 -0.09
CA GLU A 188 9.04 8.54 0.02
C GLU A 188 9.09 8.09 1.48
N VAL A 189 8.68 6.85 1.73
CA VAL A 189 8.66 6.29 3.09
C VAL A 189 10.09 6.24 3.64
N SER A 190 10.28 6.77 4.84
CA SER A 190 11.59 6.75 5.47
C SER A 190 12.04 5.31 5.77
N GLY A 191 13.26 4.98 5.34
CA GLY A 191 13.94 3.74 5.72
C GLY A 191 14.60 3.79 7.11
N LYS A 192 14.60 4.95 7.79
CA LYS A 192 15.35 5.18 9.03
C LYS A 192 14.48 4.85 10.25
N PRO A 193 14.85 3.85 11.07
CA PRO A 193 14.06 3.46 12.25
C PRO A 193 13.80 4.61 13.24
N VAL A 194 14.78 5.51 13.39
CA VAL A 194 14.72 6.63 14.34
C VAL A 194 13.62 7.65 14.03
N ASP A 195 13.19 7.74 12.77
CA ASP A 195 12.16 8.70 12.36
C ASP A 195 10.77 8.33 12.94
N TYR A 196 10.61 7.11 13.44
CA TYR A 196 9.36 6.58 14.00
C TYR A 196 9.32 6.62 15.53
N ASP A 197 10.45 6.81 16.21
CA ASP A 197 10.52 6.65 17.66
C ASP A 197 9.61 7.64 18.40
N ALA A 198 9.62 8.90 17.98
CA ALA A 198 8.73 9.93 18.55
C ALA A 198 7.24 9.56 18.41
N LYS A 199 6.87 8.84 17.34
CA LYS A 199 5.49 8.37 17.13
C LYS A 199 5.11 7.31 18.15
N CYS A 200 6.01 6.36 18.42
CA CYS A 200 5.83 5.36 19.46
C CYS A 200 5.75 6.01 20.85
N GLN A 201 6.67 6.95 21.14
CA GLN A 201 6.75 7.62 22.43
C GLN A 201 5.55 8.54 22.72
N ALA A 202 4.82 9.02 21.70
CA ALA A 202 3.58 9.76 21.89
C ALA A 202 2.52 8.99 22.69
N CYS A 203 2.59 7.65 22.71
CA CYS A 203 1.77 6.78 23.56
C CYS A 203 2.59 6.15 24.69
N HIS A 204 3.76 5.58 24.37
CA HIS A 204 4.58 4.80 25.30
C HIS A 204 5.42 5.64 26.28
N GLY A 205 5.55 6.94 26.05
CA GLY A 205 6.17 7.91 26.96
C GLY A 205 5.22 8.51 28.00
N GLY A 206 4.05 7.87 28.23
CA GLY A 206 3.03 8.32 29.18
C GLY A 206 1.82 9.01 28.55
N GLY A 207 1.77 9.15 27.23
CA GLY A 207 0.66 9.80 26.54
C GLY A 207 -0.60 8.95 26.36
N LYS A 208 -0.54 7.63 26.60
CA LYS A 208 -1.72 6.74 26.55
C LYS A 208 -1.82 5.89 27.82
N PRO A 209 -2.94 5.93 28.57
CA PRO A 209 -3.15 5.06 29.71
C PRO A 209 -2.95 3.59 29.35
N GLY A 210 -2.18 2.86 30.17
CA GLY A 210 -1.88 1.45 29.95
C GLY A 210 -0.78 1.14 28.92
N ALA A 211 -0.34 2.12 28.11
CA ALA A 211 0.85 1.97 27.29
C ALA A 211 2.10 2.06 28.18
N LYS A 212 2.92 1.00 28.15
CA LYS A 212 4.13 0.91 28.97
C LYS A 212 5.35 1.37 28.19
N ALA A 213 6.21 2.15 28.82
CA ALA A 213 7.53 2.44 28.28
C ALA A 213 8.30 1.15 28.04
N CYS A 214 9.09 1.12 26.97
CA CYS A 214 9.92 -0.03 26.65
C CYS A 214 11.08 -0.12 27.67
N PRO A 215 11.27 -1.27 28.34
CA PRO A 215 12.28 -1.40 29.39
C PRO A 215 13.72 -1.54 28.83
N VAL A 216 13.88 -1.74 27.52
CA VAL A 216 15.17 -2.07 26.90
C VAL A 216 15.74 -0.99 25.99
N SER A 217 14.90 -0.12 25.43
CA SER A 217 15.34 0.94 24.52
C SER A 217 14.25 2.00 24.36
N THR A 218 14.65 3.27 24.22
CA THR A 218 13.77 4.37 23.79
C THR A 218 13.91 4.71 22.31
N GLU A 219 14.84 4.07 21.61
CA GLU A 219 15.17 4.30 20.21
C GLU A 219 15.01 3.04 19.36
N LYS A 220 14.82 3.25 18.06
CA LYS A 220 14.66 2.25 17.00
C LYS A 220 13.56 1.25 17.32
N CYS A 221 12.43 1.72 17.86
CA CYS A 221 11.31 0.87 18.32
C CYS A 221 10.88 -0.14 17.24
N VAL A 222 10.85 0.30 15.98
CA VAL A 222 10.40 -0.50 14.83
C VAL A 222 11.31 -1.69 14.52
N THR A 223 12.58 -1.72 14.95
CA THR A 223 13.48 -2.85 14.66
C THR A 223 13.10 -4.11 15.42
N CYS A 224 12.44 -3.97 16.58
CA CYS A 224 11.98 -5.08 17.40
C CYS A 224 10.46 -5.27 17.30
N HIS A 225 9.71 -4.17 17.11
CA HIS A 225 8.24 -4.21 17.17
C HIS A 225 7.53 -4.32 15.81
N MET A 226 8.24 -4.05 14.71
CA MET A 226 7.72 -4.11 13.33
C MET A 226 8.74 -4.86 12.44
N PRO A 227 8.86 -6.18 12.60
CA PRO A 227 9.92 -6.95 11.95
C PRO A 227 9.76 -6.91 10.43
N LYS A 228 10.89 -6.86 9.72
CA LYS A 228 10.92 -7.07 8.28
C LYS A 228 10.95 -8.56 7.98
N LEU A 229 9.94 -9.05 7.26
CA LEU A 229 9.86 -10.47 6.88
C LEU A 229 9.79 -10.60 5.36
N GLU A 230 10.39 -11.67 4.87
CA GLU A 230 10.34 -12.02 3.46
C GLU A 230 9.00 -12.68 3.13
N LEU A 231 8.35 -12.18 2.09
CA LEU A 231 7.22 -12.86 1.46
C LEU A 231 7.79 -13.76 0.36
N PRO A 232 7.61 -15.10 0.43
CA PRO A 232 8.05 -15.99 -0.63
C PRO A 232 7.64 -15.48 -2.03
N GLY A 233 8.59 -15.52 -2.97
CA GLY A 233 8.41 -15.06 -4.35
C GLY A 233 8.37 -13.55 -4.57
N ALA A 234 8.29 -12.74 -3.51
CA ALA A 234 8.25 -11.28 -3.66
C ALA A 234 9.65 -10.66 -3.83
N HIS A 235 10.71 -11.42 -3.53
CA HIS A 235 12.10 -10.96 -3.56
C HIS A 235 12.29 -9.62 -2.84
N HIS A 236 11.57 -9.42 -1.74
CA HIS A 236 11.58 -8.19 -0.95
C HIS A 236 11.13 -8.48 0.48
N LYS A 237 11.65 -7.70 1.44
CA LYS A 237 11.26 -7.80 2.85
C LYS A 237 10.30 -6.69 3.21
N PHE A 238 9.11 -7.06 3.66
CA PHE A 238 8.06 -6.13 4.08
C PHE A 238 8.13 -5.92 5.60
N SER A 239 7.99 -4.67 6.04
CA SER A 239 7.79 -4.37 7.47
C SER A 239 6.39 -4.82 7.89
N ASP A 240 6.29 -5.71 8.86
CA ASP A 240 5.02 -6.14 9.43
C ASP A 240 4.43 -5.01 10.29
N HIS A 241 3.28 -4.49 9.87
CA HIS A 241 2.58 -3.41 10.59
C HIS A 241 1.76 -3.90 11.78
N ARG A 242 1.79 -5.22 12.08
CA ARG A 242 1.23 -5.75 13.31
C ARG A 242 2.20 -5.54 14.47
N ILE A 243 2.13 -4.35 15.06
CA ILE A 243 3.00 -3.88 16.13
C ILE A 243 2.83 -4.77 17.37
N ARG A 244 3.91 -5.45 17.74
CA ARG A 244 3.96 -6.39 18.88
C ARG A 244 5.38 -6.59 19.37
N ILE A 245 5.55 -7.19 20.54
CA ILE A 245 6.87 -7.69 20.95
C ILE A 245 7.09 -8.99 20.20
N VAL A 246 8.04 -9.01 19.26
CA VAL A 246 8.38 -10.22 18.50
C VAL A 246 9.35 -11.07 19.30
N LYS A 247 9.03 -12.35 19.49
CA LYS A 247 9.98 -13.31 20.09
C LYS A 247 10.81 -13.98 19.00
N PRO A 248 12.08 -14.32 19.28
CA PRO A 248 12.87 -15.15 18.38
C PRO A 248 12.12 -16.44 18.02
N ASN A 249 12.12 -16.81 16.74
CA ASN A 249 11.46 -18.00 16.18
C ASN A 249 9.93 -18.06 16.36
N GLU A 250 9.29 -16.95 16.73
CA GLU A 250 7.83 -16.89 16.78
C GLU A 250 7.24 -17.05 15.37
N ARG A 251 6.26 -17.93 15.23
CA ARG A 251 5.55 -18.11 13.96
C ARG A 251 4.86 -16.81 13.56
N TYR A 252 4.86 -16.52 12.25
CA TYR A 252 4.10 -15.40 11.72
C TYR A 252 2.62 -15.50 12.17
N PRO A 253 2.09 -14.48 12.85
CA PRO A 253 0.69 -14.47 13.23
C PRO A 253 -0.09 -14.06 11.98
N GLY A 254 -0.74 -15.06 11.36
CA GLY A 254 -1.63 -14.91 10.21
C GLY A 254 -2.65 -13.80 10.41
#